data_AF-A0A563W0N3-F1
#
_entry.id   AF-A0A563W0N3-F1
#
_cell.length_a   1.000
_cell.length_b   1.000
_cell.length_c   1.000
_cell.angle_alpha   90.00
_cell.angle_beta   90.00
_cell.angle_gamma   90.00
#
_symmetry.space_group_name_H-M   'P 1'
#
loop_
_entity.id
_entity.type
_entity.pdbx_description
1 polymer ?
#
loop_
_entity_poly.entity_id
_entity_poly.type
_entity_poly.pdbx_seq_one_letter_code
_entity_poly.pdbx_strand_id
1 'polypeptide(L)' 'MAEPHYPQIILSFAYRGFKVEIDRDELDGQFIYAAWVNHDRGCAVAVPRAMTTIDAIRQAKQWIDKKLK' A
#
# COMPACT_ATOMS: atom_id res chain seq x y z
N MET A 1 -27.01 8.01 5.97
CA MET A 1 -26.10 6.87 6.21
C MET A 1 -24.74 7.27 5.68
N ALA A 2 -23.67 7.17 6.47
CA ALA A 2 -22.32 7.34 5.96
C ALA A 2 -21.92 6.07 5.20
N GLU A 3 -21.46 6.19 3.97
CA GLU A 3 -20.94 5.06 3.21
C GLU A 3 -19.65 4.55 3.87
N PRO A 4 -19.54 3.23 4.13
CA PRO A 4 -18.31 2.67 4.67
C PRO A 4 -17.15 2.86 3.70
N HIS A 5 -16.07 3.47 4.19
CA HIS A 5 -14.87 3.71 3.40
C HIS A 5 -13.99 2.45 3.34
N TYR A 6 -14.31 1.55 2.41
CA TYR A 6 -13.54 0.33 2.22
C TYR A 6 -12.26 0.60 1.41
N PRO A 7 -11.15 -0.11 1.69
CA PRO A 7 -9.95 -0.04 0.88
C PRO A 7 -10.27 -0.31 -0.60
N GLN A 8 -9.81 0.58 -1.45
CA GLN A 8 -9.90 0.47 -2.91
C GLN A 8 -8.56 -0.04 -3.44
N ILE A 9 -8.33 -1.34 -3.30
CA ILE A 9 -7.10 -1.96 -3.81
C ILE A 9 -7.08 -1.93 -5.34
N ILE A 10 -6.22 -1.10 -5.91
CA ILE A 10 -6.07 -0.93 -7.36
C ILE A 10 -4.96 -1.80 -7.96
N LEU A 11 -4.05 -2.31 -7.12
CA LEU A 11 -2.94 -3.16 -7.55
C LEU A 11 -2.55 -4.13 -6.44
N SER A 12 -2.33 -5.40 -6.79
CA SER A 12 -1.83 -6.42 -5.88
C SER A 12 -0.74 -7.25 -6.57
N PHE A 13 0.44 -7.37 -5.97
CA PHE A 13 1.56 -8.12 -6.52
C PHE A 13 2.45 -8.73 -5.44
N ALA A 14 3.19 -9.79 -5.77
CA ALA A 14 4.17 -10.37 -4.88
C ALA A 14 5.55 -9.69 -5.02
N TYR A 15 6.24 -9.46 -3.92
CA TYR A 15 7.62 -8.97 -3.89
C TYR A 15 8.40 -9.58 -2.72
N ARG A 16 9.47 -10.33 -3.03
CA ARG A 16 10.35 -11.00 -2.05
C ARG A 16 9.62 -11.82 -0.97
N GLY A 17 8.57 -12.54 -1.36
CA GLY A 17 7.77 -13.37 -0.46
C GLY A 17 6.66 -12.63 0.29
N PHE A 18 6.50 -11.32 0.09
CA PHE A 18 5.39 -10.54 0.63
C PHE A 18 4.36 -10.23 -0.45
N LYS A 19 3.08 -10.20 -0.10
CA LYS A 19 2.01 -9.66 -0.94
C LYS A 19 1.92 -8.15 -0.70
N VAL A 20 2.08 -7.35 -1.73
CA VAL A 20 1.95 -5.89 -1.68
C VAL A 20 0.65 -5.47 -2.34
N GLU A 21 -0.17 -4.72 -1.61
CA GLU A 21 -1.44 -4.18 -2.08
C GLU A 21 -1.39 -2.65 -2.05
N ILE A 22 -1.73 -2.02 -3.17
CA ILE A 22 -1.83 -0.57 -3.28
C ILE A 22 -3.29 -0.18 -3.19
N ASP A 23 -3.60 0.57 -2.15
CA ASP A 23 -4.90 1.18 -1.90
C ASP A 23 -4.90 2.60 -2.48
N ARG A 24 -6.03 3.02 -3.06
CA ARG A 24 -6.21 4.38 -3.59
C ARG A 24 -7.36 5.05 -2.87
N ASP A 25 -7.09 6.22 -2.32
CA ASP A 25 -8.09 7.06 -1.68
C ASP A 25 -8.11 8.45 -2.33
N GLU A 26 -9.14 9.23 -2.06
CA GLU A 26 -9.26 10.63 -2.45
C GLU A 26 -9.28 11.52 -1.20
N LEU A 27 -8.32 12.42 -1.10
CA LEU A 27 -8.22 13.40 -0.02
C LEU A 27 -8.15 14.80 -0.62
N ASP A 28 -9.11 15.64 -0.26
CA ASP A 28 -9.22 17.03 -0.74
C ASP A 28 -9.20 17.15 -2.29
N GLY A 29 -9.85 16.22 -2.99
CA GLY A 29 -9.89 16.18 -4.46
C GLY A 29 -8.63 15.64 -5.13
N GLN A 30 -7.68 15.10 -4.35
CA GLN A 30 -6.44 14.51 -4.85
C GLN A 30 -6.39 13.02 -4.54
N PHE A 31 -5.98 12.22 -5.53
CA PHE A 31 -5.71 10.81 -5.30
C PHE A 31 -4.46 10.64 -4.43
N ILE A 32 -4.61 9.87 -3.36
CA ILE A 32 -3.52 9.40 -2.51
C ILE A 32 -3.45 7.88 -2.56
N TYR A 33 -2.27 7.34 -2.31
CA TYR A 33 -2.00 5.91 -2.40
C TYR A 33 -1.36 5.41 -1.11
N ALA A 34 -1.85 4.31 -0.57
CA ALA A 34 -1.22 3.61 0.54
C ALA A 34 -0.72 2.23 0.07
N ALA A 35 0.33 1.71 0.71
CA ALA A 35 0.85 0.38 0.41
C ALA A 35 0.82 -0.50 1.66
N TRP A 36 0.10 -1.61 1.54
CA TRP A 36 0.00 -2.68 2.52
C TRP A 36 0.94 -3.80 2.13
N VAL A 37 1.68 -4.31 3.11
CA VAL A 37 2.59 -5.44 2.95
C VAL A 37 2.07 -6.56 3.85
N ASN A 38 1.59 -7.62 3.21
CA ASN A 38 0.94 -8.75 3.84
C ASN A 38 1.84 -9.99 3.74
N HIS A 39 1.88 -10.76 4.82
CA HIS A 39 2.50 -12.09 4.89
C HIS A 39 1.53 -13.00 5.65
N ASP A 40 1.67 -14.32 5.51
CA ASP A 40 0.92 -15.36 6.25
C ASP A 40 0.76 -15.13 7.76
N ARG A 41 1.64 -14.34 8.40
CA ARG A 41 1.61 -14.07 9.84
C ARG A 41 1.04 -12.69 10.21
N GLY A 42 0.66 -11.86 9.25
CA GLY A 42 0.07 -10.56 9.51
C GLY A 42 0.22 -9.54 8.37
N CYS A 43 -0.31 -8.34 8.62
CA CYS A 43 -0.33 -7.24 7.66
C CYS A 43 0.33 -6.00 8.28
N ALA A 44 1.05 -5.23 7.46
CA ALA A 44 1.67 -3.98 7.87
C ALA A 44 1.44 -2.89 6.83
N VAL A 45 1.18 -1.66 7.28
CA VAL A 45 1.17 -0.48 6.41
C VAL A 45 2.62 -0.05 6.19
N ALA A 46 3.17 -0.32 5.01
CA ALA A 46 4.54 0.04 4.66
C ALA A 46 4.64 1.51 4.18
N VAL A 47 3.58 2.00 3.52
CA VAL A 47 3.48 3.37 3.03
C VAL A 47 2.10 3.90 3.39
N PRO A 48 1.97 4.82 4.36
CA PRO A 48 0.67 5.35 4.75
C PRO A 48 0.11 6.35 3.72
N ARG A 49 0.98 7.01 2.95
CA ARG A 49 0.59 7.99 1.93
C ARG A 49 1.67 8.18 0.88
N ALA A 50 1.28 8.16 -0.39
CA ALA A 50 2.05 8.55 -1.56
C ALA A 50 1.15 9.29 -2.56
N MET A 51 1.72 10.18 -3.37
CA MET A 51 0.96 10.97 -4.35
C MET A 51 0.79 10.25 -5.70
N THR A 52 1.57 9.19 -5.93
CA THR A 52 1.48 8.39 -7.15
C THR A 52 1.59 6.90 -6.82
N THR A 53 0.97 6.06 -7.65
CA THR A 53 1.10 4.60 -7.55
C THR A 53 2.56 4.16 -7.64
N ILE A 54 3.36 4.79 -8.50
CA ILE A 54 4.78 4.47 -8.69
C ILE A 54 5.57 4.75 -7.41
N ASP A 55 5.30 5.87 -6.74
CA ASP A 55 5.92 6.19 -5.46
C ASP A 55 5.53 5.23 -4.35
N ALA A 56 4.25 4.83 -4.30
CA ALA A 56 3.77 3.84 -3.34
C ALA A 56 4.51 2.49 -3.52
N ILE A 57 4.63 2.02 -4.77
CA ILE A 57 5.36 0.78 -5.10
C ILE A 57 6.84 0.90 -4.73
N ARG A 58 7.50 1.99 -5.12
CA ARG A 58 8.93 2.19 -4.85
C ARG A 58 9.22 2.20 -3.35
N GLN A 59 8.43 2.94 -2.58
CA GLN A 59 8.60 3.03 -1.13
C GLN A 59 8.28 1.70 -0.43
N ALA A 60 7.24 0.98 -0.88
CA ALA A 60 6.92 -0.35 -0.34
C ALA A 60 8.07 -1.35 -0.54
N LYS A 61 8.67 -1.37 -1.73
CA LYS A 61 9.86 -2.21 -1.99
C LYS A 61 11.04 -1.84 -1.10
N GLN A 62 11.32 -0.54 -0.96
CA GLN A 62 12.39 -0.06 -0.06
C GLN A 62 12.13 -0.43 1.41
N TRP A 63 10.88 -0.38 1.86
CA TRP A 63 10.50 -0.77 3.21
C TRP A 63 10.75 -2.27 3.44
N ILE A 64 10.36 -3.11 2.48
CA ILE A 64 10.61 -4.58 2.52
C ILE A 64 12.12 -4.85 2.52
N ASP A 65 12.87 -4.21 1.62
CA ASP A 65 14.32 -4.38 1.52
C ASP A 65 15.04 -3.98 2.82
N LYS A 66 14.55 -2.97 3.55
CA LYS A 66 15.09 -2.58 4.86
C LYS A 66 14.78 -3.59 5.96
N LYS A 67 13.65 -4.29 5.90
CA LYS A 67 13.25 -5.31 6.90
C LYS A 67 13.97 -6.64 6.74
N LEU A 68 14.48 -6.90 5.53
CA LEU A 68 15.25 -8.11 5.20
C LEU A 68 16.77 -7.94 5.42
N LYS A 69 17.22 -6.74 5.81
CA LYS A 69 18.59 -6.51 6.30
C LYS A 69 18.67 -6.78 7.79
#